data_AF-A0A524QG78-F1
#
_entry.id   AF-A0A524QG78-F1
#
_cell.length_a   1.000
_cell.length_b   1.000
_cell.length_c   1.000
_cell.angle_alpha   90.00
_cell.angle_beta   90.00
_cell.angle_gamma   90.00
#
_symmetry.space_group_name_H-M   'P 1'
#
loop_
_entity.id
_entity.type
_entity.pdbx_description
1 polymer ?
#
loop_
_entity_poly.entity_id
_entity_poly.type
_entity_poly.pdbx_seq_one_letter_code
_entity_poly.pdbx_strand_id
1 'polypeptide(L)'
;MILRNIIFALSVTLLPAALHASNDTIIIRNDDSTKRIERDLDSLLNNLFIRMSLDGADLSSPGESIAEFSDSVYIDRLGRINSIIKLPYNNIIRNHIHVYTERKVEQFRVMLGLQDYYFPMIEDIFDSYGLP
;
A
#
# COMPACT_ATOMS: atom_id res chain seq x y z
N MET A 1 51.00 1.84 -23.22
CA MET A 1 50.30 1.63 -21.94
C MET A 1 49.06 2.52 -21.76
N ILE A 2 48.91 3.62 -22.51
CA ILE A 2 47.81 4.61 -22.35
C ILE A 2 46.51 4.19 -23.08
N LEU A 3 46.61 3.45 -24.19
CA LEU A 3 45.46 3.03 -25.01
C LEU A 3 44.52 2.02 -24.32
N ARG A 4 45.06 1.17 -23.44
CA ARG A 4 44.27 0.16 -22.70
C ARG A 4 43.34 0.78 -21.66
N ASN A 5 43.75 1.89 -21.04
CA ASN A 5 42.96 2.60 -20.05
C ASN A 5 41.80 3.38 -20.69
N ILE A 6 41.95 3.85 -21.93
CA ILE A 6 40.89 4.57 -22.66
C ILE A 6 39.78 3.60 -23.09
N ILE A 7 40.12 2.38 -23.51
CA ILE A 7 39.14 1.35 -23.91
C ILE A 7 38.27 0.93 -22.72
N PHE A 8 38.88 0.76 -21.54
CA PHE A 8 38.13 0.45 -20.30
C PHE A 8 37.23 1.60 -19.84
N ALA A 9 37.66 2.85 -20.01
CA ALA A 9 36.84 4.01 -19.67
C ALA A 9 35.63 4.14 -20.61
N LEU A 10 35.80 3.81 -21.90
CA LEU A 10 34.72 3.87 -22.90
C LEU A 10 33.68 2.75 -22.72
N SER A 11 34.08 1.57 -22.22
CA SER A 11 33.16 0.45 -22.01
C SER A 11 32.23 0.63 -20.81
N VAL A 12 32.65 1.40 -19.79
CA VAL A 12 31.83 1.68 -18.61
C VAL A 12 30.72 2.69 -18.89
N THR A 13 30.91 3.58 -19.88
CA THR A 13 29.93 4.62 -20.22
C THR A 13 28.83 4.18 -21.17
N LEU A 14 28.93 3.00 -21.80
CA LEU A 14 28.01 2.56 -22.87
C LEU A 14 26.99 1.51 -22.42
N LEU A 15 26.80 1.31 -21.11
CA LEU A 15 25.69 0.49 -20.61
C LEU A 15 24.55 1.43 -20.19
N PRO A 16 23.58 1.73 -21.07
CA PRO A 16 22.33 2.29 -20.60
C PRO A 16 21.69 1.22 -19.70
N ALA A 17 21.70 1.45 -18.39
CA ALA A 17 20.84 0.74 -17.48
C ALA A 17 19.41 1.08 -17.89
N ALA A 18 18.81 0.23 -18.74
CA ALA A 18 17.38 0.23 -18.94
C ALA A 18 16.76 -0.23 -17.61
N LEU A 19 16.60 0.72 -16.69
CA LEU A 19 15.74 0.57 -15.53
C LEU A 19 14.32 0.54 -16.07
N HIS A 20 13.86 -0.67 -16.42
CA HIS A 20 12.44 -0.90 -16.61
C HIS A 20 11.79 -0.79 -15.24
N ALA A 21 11.07 0.31 -15.01
CA ALA A 21 10.13 0.39 -13.90
C ALA A 21 9.09 -0.71 -14.12
N SER A 22 9.09 -1.71 -13.23
CA SER A 22 7.99 -2.64 -13.14
C SER A 22 6.77 -1.83 -12.70
N ASN A 23 5.68 -1.91 -13.47
CA ASN A 23 4.45 -1.21 -13.13
C ASN A 23 3.78 -1.99 -11.97
N ASP A 24 4.25 -1.77 -10.74
CA ASP A 24 3.87 -2.52 -9.54
C ASP A 24 2.47 -2.15 -9.00
N THR A 25 1.78 -1.20 -9.65
CA THR A 25 0.42 -0.83 -9.25
C THR A 25 -0.56 -1.93 -9.63
N ILE A 26 -1.04 -2.67 -8.63
CA ILE A 26 -2.15 -3.60 -8.80
C ILE A 26 -3.37 -2.80 -9.26
N ILE A 27 -3.76 -2.95 -10.53
CA ILE A 27 -4.98 -2.34 -11.04
C ILE A 27 -6.16 -3.09 -10.43
N ILE A 28 -6.87 -2.47 -9.49
CA ILE A 28 -8.07 -3.06 -8.88
C ILE A 28 -9.16 -3.12 -9.95
N ARG A 29 -9.24 -4.26 -10.63
CA ARG A 29 -10.42 -4.67 -11.39
C ARG A 29 -11.33 -5.40 -10.42
N ASN A 30 -12.61 -5.05 -10.47
CA ASN A 30 -13.57 -5.14 -9.38
C ASN A 30 -13.71 -6.51 -8.67
N ASP A 31 -13.26 -7.60 -9.28
CA ASP A 31 -13.53 -8.94 -8.76
C ASP A 31 -12.26 -9.70 -8.36
N ASP A 32 -11.27 -9.85 -9.23
CA ASP A 32 -10.13 -10.76 -8.96
C ASP A 32 -9.08 -10.13 -8.03
N SER A 33 -8.76 -8.85 -8.25
CA SER A 33 -7.83 -8.11 -7.39
C SER A 33 -8.39 -7.92 -5.98
N THR A 34 -9.70 -7.63 -5.89
CA THR A 34 -10.38 -7.52 -4.60
C THR A 34 -10.35 -8.85 -3.88
N LYS A 35 -10.76 -9.96 -4.52
CA LYS A 35 -10.71 -11.33 -3.95
C LYS A 35 -9.34 -11.74 -3.44
N ARG A 36 -8.26 -11.34 -4.12
CA ARG A 36 -6.90 -11.63 -3.66
C ARG A 36 -6.58 -10.90 -2.36
N ILE A 37 -6.92 -9.61 -2.27
CA ILE A 37 -6.80 -8.83 -1.02
C ILE A 37 -7.64 -9.47 0.10
N GLU A 38 -8.87 -9.93 -0.18
CA GLU A 38 -9.69 -10.60 0.84
C GLU A 38 -9.02 -11.86 1.35
N ARG A 39 -8.49 -12.69 0.46
CA ARG A 39 -7.83 -13.95 0.83
C ARG A 39 -6.57 -13.72 1.65
N ASP A 40 -5.74 -12.77 1.22
CA ASP A 40 -4.49 -12.45 1.89
C ASP A 40 -4.79 -11.90 3.30
N LEU A 41 -5.80 -11.04 3.42
CA LEU A 41 -6.19 -10.46 4.69
C LEU A 41 -6.90 -11.47 5.61
N ASP A 42 -7.78 -12.32 5.08
CA ASP A 42 -8.39 -13.42 5.85
C ASP A 42 -7.32 -14.36 6.38
N SER A 43 -6.26 -14.65 5.60
CA SER A 43 -5.13 -15.46 6.05
C SER A 43 -4.37 -14.78 7.21
N LEU A 44 -4.23 -13.46 7.18
CA LEU A 44 -3.59 -12.70 8.27
C LEU A 44 -4.47 -12.66 9.52
N LEU A 45 -5.78 -12.48 9.35
CA LEU A 45 -6.76 -12.32 10.44
C LEU A 45 -7.15 -13.64 11.11
N ASN A 46 -6.93 -14.78 10.45
CA ASN A 46 -7.28 -16.09 11.00
C ASN A 46 -6.29 -16.62 12.06
N ASN A 47 -5.33 -15.82 12.50
CA ASN A 47 -4.39 -16.22 13.55
C ASN A 47 -5.08 -16.30 14.93
N LEU A 48 -4.79 -17.37 15.68
CA LEU A 48 -5.33 -17.61 17.03
C LEU A 48 -5.08 -16.42 17.98
N PHE A 49 -3.92 -15.77 17.84
CA PHE A 49 -3.55 -14.59 18.61
C PHE A 49 -4.56 -13.45 18.45
N ILE A 50 -5.00 -13.16 17.23
CA ILE A 50 -5.98 -12.12 16.91
C ILE A 50 -7.32 -12.46 17.54
N ARG A 51 -7.74 -13.72 17.43
CA ARG A 51 -8.98 -14.20 18.05
C ARG A 51 -8.96 -14.01 19.57
N MET A 52 -7.84 -14.32 20.23
CA MET A 52 -7.67 -14.11 21.67
C MET A 52 -7.62 -12.63 22.08
N SER A 53 -6.99 -11.77 21.27
CA SER A 53 -6.90 -10.33 21.54
C SER A 53 -8.23 -9.59 21.34
N LEU A 54 -9.09 -10.10 20.45
CA LEU A 54 -10.39 -9.49 20.14
C LEU A 54 -11.53 -10.03 21.00
N ASP A 55 -11.34 -11.13 21.73
CA ASP A 55 -12.37 -11.82 22.53
C ASP A 55 -12.98 -10.96 23.67
N GLY A 56 -12.39 -9.79 23.94
CA GLY A 56 -12.91 -8.79 24.88
C GLY A 56 -13.05 -7.37 24.32
N ALA A 57 -12.77 -7.16 23.03
CA ALA A 57 -12.88 -5.86 22.39
C ALA A 57 -14.26 -5.73 21.73
N ASP A 58 -15.11 -4.85 22.28
CA ASP A 58 -16.36 -4.47 21.62
C ASP A 58 -16.05 -3.62 20.38
N LEU A 59 -15.80 -4.29 19.26
CA LEU A 59 -15.62 -3.65 17.95
C LEU A 59 -16.96 -3.24 17.32
N SER A 60 -18.07 -3.45 18.02
CA SER A 60 -19.43 -3.19 17.54
C SER A 60 -19.78 -1.70 17.67
N SER A 61 -18.99 -0.81 17.06
CA SER A 61 -19.47 0.55 16.80
C SER A 61 -20.41 0.52 15.60
N PRO A 62 -21.70 0.86 15.76
CA PRO A 62 -22.71 0.69 14.73
C PRO A 62 -22.46 1.69 13.60
N GLY A 63 -22.07 1.18 12.43
CA GLY A 63 -22.58 1.64 11.14
C GLY A 63 -22.38 3.11 10.78
N GLU A 64 -21.25 3.74 11.14
CA GLU A 64 -20.83 4.95 10.43
C GLU A 64 -20.38 4.54 9.03
N SER A 65 -21.33 4.53 8.09
CA SER A 65 -21.04 4.55 6.66
C SER A 65 -20.09 5.72 6.43
N ILE A 66 -18.85 5.41 6.06
CA ILE A 66 -17.88 6.43 5.68
C ILE A 66 -18.48 7.12 4.46
N ALA A 67 -18.88 8.38 4.63
CA ALA A 67 -19.54 9.12 3.57
C ALA A 67 -18.61 9.25 2.36
N GLU A 68 -19.11 8.92 1.17
CA GLU A 68 -18.41 9.20 -0.06
C GLU A 68 -18.34 10.71 -0.28
N PHE A 69 -17.13 11.23 -0.44
CA PHE A 69 -16.90 12.65 -0.70
C PHE A 69 -16.72 12.91 -2.19
N SER A 70 -16.91 14.17 -2.62
CA SER A 70 -16.59 14.56 -3.99
C SER A 70 -15.08 14.54 -4.25
N ASP A 71 -14.72 14.41 -5.52
CA ASP A 71 -13.34 14.35 -6.02
C ASP A 71 -12.48 15.51 -5.54
N SER A 72 -13.06 16.71 -5.50
CA SER A 72 -12.37 17.93 -5.04
C SER A 72 -11.90 17.80 -3.59
N VAL A 73 -12.68 17.13 -2.74
CA VAL A 73 -12.32 16.88 -1.35
C VAL A 73 -11.16 15.89 -1.26
N TYR A 74 -11.16 14.83 -2.08
CA TYR A 74 -10.04 13.89 -2.11
C TYR A 74 -8.74 14.53 -2.62
N ILE A 75 -8.82 15.34 -3.69
CA ILE A 75 -7.67 16.09 -4.22
C ILE A 75 -7.08 17.00 -3.14
N ASP A 76 -7.94 17.75 -2.47
CA ASP A 76 -7.56 18.69 -1.42
C ASP A 76 -6.97 17.98 -0.19
N ARG A 77 -7.55 16.84 0.24
CA ARG A 77 -7.02 16.02 1.34
C ARG A 77 -5.66 15.41 1.00
N LEU A 78 -5.51 14.81 -0.18
CA LEU A 78 -4.23 14.25 -0.63
C LEU A 78 -3.15 15.33 -0.73
N GLY A 79 -3.51 16.53 -1.16
CA GLY A 79 -2.59 17.67 -1.22
C GLY A 79 -2.11 18.18 0.13
N ARG A 80 -2.83 17.89 1.22
CA ARG A 80 -2.43 18.26 2.60
C ARG A 80 -1.55 17.21 3.29
N ILE A 81 -1.42 16.02 2.72
CA ILE A 81 -0.59 14.97 3.32
C ILE A 81 0.87 15.37 3.16
N ASN A 82 1.60 15.43 4.27
CA ASN A 82 3.05 15.62 4.26
C ASN A 82 3.71 14.32 3.81
N SER A 83 3.90 14.18 2.50
CA SER A 83 4.60 13.05 1.89
C SER A 83 5.83 13.52 1.13
N ILE A 84 6.87 12.68 1.15
CA ILE A 84 8.10 12.88 0.37
C ILE A 84 7.78 12.75 -1.13
N ILE A 85 6.74 11.98 -1.48
CA ILE A 85 6.31 11.75 -2.86
C ILE A 85 5.03 12.54 -3.19
N LYS A 86 4.89 12.90 -4.47
CA LYS A 86 3.66 13.53 -4.96
C LYS A 86 2.53 12.50 -5.02
N LEU A 87 1.37 12.83 -4.45
CA LEU A 87 0.18 11.99 -4.44
C LEU A 87 -0.86 12.51 -5.47
N PRO A 88 -0.78 12.12 -6.75
CA PRO A 88 -1.75 12.54 -7.75
C PRO A 88 -3.09 11.83 -7.53
N TYR A 89 -4.18 12.55 -7.73
CA TYR A 89 -5.51 11.95 -7.75
C TYR A 89 -5.85 11.45 -9.16
N ASN A 90 -6.28 10.18 -9.26
CA ASN A 90 -6.76 9.56 -10.49
C ASN A 90 -7.74 8.41 -10.15
N ASN A 91 -8.35 7.79 -11.17
CA ASN A 91 -9.33 6.72 -10.99
C ASN A 91 -8.77 5.47 -10.27
N ILE A 92 -7.48 5.18 -10.43
CA ILE A 92 -6.82 4.04 -9.76
C ILE A 92 -6.70 4.32 -8.26
N ILE A 93 -6.24 5.52 -7.90
CA ILE A 93 -6.11 5.98 -6.52
C ILE A 93 -7.49 6.06 -5.86
N ARG A 94 -8.49 6.61 -6.55
CA ARG A 94 -9.88 6.60 -6.11
C ARG A 94 -10.35 5.18 -5.75
N ASN A 95 -10.16 4.21 -6.64
CA ASN A 95 -10.60 2.84 -6.38
C ASN A 95 -9.89 2.23 -5.17
N HIS A 96 -8.61 2.52 -4.96
CA HIS A 96 -7.90 2.08 -3.76
C HIS A 96 -8.48 2.71 -2.48
N ILE A 97 -8.83 4.00 -2.51
CA ILE A 97 -9.51 4.66 -1.39
C ILE A 97 -10.83 3.94 -1.07
N HIS A 98 -11.68 3.66 -2.07
CA HIS A 98 -12.96 2.99 -1.86
C HIS A 98 -12.83 1.58 -1.27
N VAL A 99 -11.77 0.85 -1.59
CA VAL A 99 -11.55 -0.47 -0.96
C VAL A 99 -11.47 -0.33 0.56
N TYR A 100 -10.75 0.68 1.05
CA TYR A 100 -10.54 0.88 2.48
C TYR A 100 -11.65 1.68 3.18
N THR A 101 -12.46 2.45 2.44
CA THR A 101 -13.57 3.23 3.02
C THR A 101 -14.93 2.55 2.92
N GLU A 102 -15.16 1.66 1.95
CA GLU A 102 -16.49 1.05 1.73
C GLU A 102 -16.46 -0.48 1.84
N ARG A 103 -15.48 -1.15 1.23
CA ARG A 103 -15.55 -2.62 1.05
C ARG A 103 -14.92 -3.39 2.20
N LYS A 104 -13.82 -2.89 2.74
CA LYS A 104 -12.94 -3.63 3.66
C LYS A 104 -12.84 -2.99 5.03
N VAL A 105 -13.86 -2.23 5.41
CA VAL A 105 -13.86 -1.43 6.64
C VAL A 105 -13.68 -2.30 7.89
N GLU A 106 -14.44 -3.39 8.04
CA GLU A 106 -14.34 -4.27 9.22
C GLU A 106 -12.96 -4.92 9.36
N GLN A 107 -12.45 -5.37 8.23
CA GLN A 107 -11.16 -6.00 8.09
C GLN A 107 -10.00 -5.03 8.44
N PHE A 108 -10.09 -3.79 7.97
CA PHE A 108 -9.14 -2.72 8.32
C PHE A 108 -9.29 -2.22 9.74
N ARG A 109 -10.51 -2.19 10.30
CA ARG A 109 -10.76 -1.85 11.69
C ARG A 109 -10.03 -2.79 12.64
N VAL A 110 -10.09 -4.09 12.36
CA VAL A 110 -9.33 -5.08 13.16
C VAL A 110 -7.83 -4.84 13.04
N MET A 111 -7.32 -4.63 11.83
CA MET A 111 -5.90 -4.35 11.60
C MET A 111 -5.44 -3.08 12.34
N LEU A 112 -6.24 -2.00 12.31
CA LEU A 112 -5.97 -0.76 13.04
C LEU A 112 -6.06 -0.96 14.55
N GLY A 113 -6.99 -1.78 15.03
CA GLY A 113 -7.06 -2.17 16.44
C GLY A 113 -5.83 -2.95 16.92
N LEU A 114 -5.12 -3.60 15.99
CA LEU A 114 -3.88 -4.34 16.23
C LEU A 114 -2.67 -3.68 15.57
N GLN A 115 -2.69 -2.35 15.43
CA GLN A 115 -1.62 -1.59 14.78
C GLN A 115 -0.25 -1.86 15.39
N ASP A 116 -0.14 -2.00 16.72
CA ASP A 116 1.12 -2.23 17.43
C ASP A 116 1.78 -3.57 17.04
N TYR A 117 0.99 -4.52 16.53
CA TYR A 117 1.48 -5.81 16.03
C TYR A 117 1.78 -5.76 14.53
N TYR A 118 0.91 -5.13 13.74
CA TYR A 118 1.01 -5.17 12.28
C TYR A 118 1.93 -4.10 11.68
N PHE A 119 2.02 -2.91 12.26
CA PHE A 119 2.84 -1.83 11.71
C PHE A 119 4.34 -2.18 11.72
N PRO A 120 4.92 -2.72 12.81
CA PRO A 120 6.33 -3.15 12.78
C PRO A 120 6.63 -4.16 11.66
N MET A 121 5.73 -5.12 11.45
CA MET A 121 5.88 -6.13 10.38
C MET A 121 5.84 -5.49 8.98
N ILE A 122 5.00 -4.48 8.77
CA ILE A 122 4.90 -3.76 7.49
C ILE A 122 6.10 -2.85 7.29
N GLU A 123 6.54 -2.14 8.33
CA GLU A 123 7.72 -1.27 8.32
C GLU A 123 8.98 -2.08 7.98
N ASP A 124 9.20 -3.24 8.59
CA ASP A 124 10.32 -4.13 8.27
C ASP A 124 10.34 -4.51 6.78
N ILE A 125 9.17 -4.73 6.18
CA ILE A 125 9.05 -5.02 4.75
C ILE A 125 9.38 -3.78 3.92
N PHE A 126 8.85 -2.61 4.28
CA PHE A 126 9.11 -1.37 3.55
C PHE A 126 10.59 -0.99 3.59
N ASP A 127 11.22 -1.13 4.75
CA ASP A 127 12.66 -0.97 4.94
C ASP A 127 13.46 -1.91 4.03
N SER A 128 13.02 -3.17 3.86
CA SER A 128 13.67 -4.12 2.96
C SER A 128 13.65 -3.70 1.49
N TYR A 129 12.64 -2.92 1.07
CA TYR A 129 12.54 -2.33 -0.27
C TYR A 129 13.14 -0.93 -0.36
N GLY A 130 13.69 -0.40 0.74
CA GLY A 130 14.25 0.96 0.80
C GLY A 130 13.17 2.04 0.66
N LEU A 131 11.94 1.74 1.05
CA LEU A 131 10.82 2.68 1.07
C LEU A 131 10.71 3.31 2.46
N PRO A 132 10.43 4.63 2.54
CA PRO A 132 10.16 5.32 3.79
C PRO A 132 8.78 4.99 4.37
#